data_AF-A0A3Q1M657-F1
#
_entry.id   AF-A0A3Q1M657-F1
#
_cell.length_a   1.000
_cell.length_b   1.000
_cell.length_c   1.000
_cell.angle_alpha   90.00
_cell.angle_beta   90.00
_cell.angle_gamma   90.00
#
_symmetry.space_group_name_H-M   'P 1'
#
loop_
_entity.id
_entity.type
_entity.pdbx_description
1 polymer ?
#
loop_
_entity_poly.entity_id
_entity_poly.type
_entity_poly.pdbx_seq_one_letter_code
_entity_poly.pdbx_strand_id
1 'polypeptide(L)'
;PKPFSSGGPGTPDRLSPGPPTARLEPRLPTREFPPAAETRITAEPKILPGFPALRRRFRGLSRLPPRLRGSSGFSTRAIPASSPPPPGFNELSRYLGLFLGLLGSAAARLFGRLYKEIEVGGGRKAIIIFVPVPQLKSFQKIQVRLVRELEKKFSGKHVVFIAQRRILPKPTRKSRTKNKQKRPRSRTLTAVHDAILEDLVFPSEIVGKRIRVKLDGSRLIKVHLDKAQQNNVEHKVETFSGVYKKLTGKDVNFEFPEFQL
;
A
#
# COMPACT_ATOMS: atom_id res chain seq x y z
N PRO A 1 -31.18 -75.16 -24.56
CA PRO A 1 -31.33 -74.32 -25.78
C PRO A 1 -30.80 -72.89 -25.58
N LYS A 2 -29.57 -72.62 -26.04
CA LYS A 2 -29.11 -71.31 -26.55
C LYS A 2 -29.18 -71.40 -28.10
N PRO A 3 -28.92 -70.34 -28.89
CA PRO A 3 -29.19 -68.90 -28.75
C PRO A 3 -29.93 -68.35 -30.01
N PHE A 4 -30.48 -67.13 -30.00
CA PHE A 4 -30.53 -66.31 -31.23
C PHE A 4 -30.47 -64.81 -30.89
N SER A 5 -29.47 -64.18 -31.51
CA SER A 5 -29.20 -62.76 -31.63
C SER A 5 -29.92 -62.21 -32.86
N SER A 6 -30.42 -60.98 -32.84
CA SER A 6 -30.23 -60.01 -33.93
C SER A 6 -30.88 -58.65 -33.65
N GLY A 7 -30.11 -57.58 -33.88
CA GLY A 7 -30.63 -56.33 -34.46
C GLY A 7 -31.05 -55.20 -33.51
N GLY A 8 -30.12 -54.30 -33.17
CA GLY A 8 -30.46 -52.86 -33.16
C GLY A 8 -30.63 -52.36 -34.63
N PRO A 9 -31.22 -51.17 -34.87
CA PRO A 9 -30.52 -49.91 -34.56
C PRO A 9 -31.44 -48.71 -34.21
N GLY A 10 -30.83 -47.60 -33.81
CA GLY A 10 -31.36 -46.26 -34.13
C GLY A 10 -31.77 -45.37 -32.95
N THR A 11 -30.80 -44.85 -32.21
CA THR A 11 -30.96 -43.56 -31.51
C THR A 11 -31.28 -42.46 -32.52
N PRO A 12 -32.28 -41.59 -32.29
CA PRO A 12 -32.45 -40.41 -33.13
C PRO A 12 -31.29 -39.44 -32.87
N ASP A 13 -30.58 -39.12 -33.95
CA ASP A 13 -29.45 -38.21 -33.97
C ASP A 13 -29.80 -36.86 -33.34
N ARG A 14 -29.04 -36.49 -32.30
CA ARG A 14 -28.89 -35.10 -31.90
C ARG A 14 -28.22 -34.37 -33.07
N LEU A 15 -28.98 -33.59 -33.81
CA LEU A 15 -28.45 -32.58 -34.71
C LEU A 15 -27.53 -31.64 -33.91
N SER A 16 -26.23 -31.80 -34.11
CA SER A 16 -25.23 -30.83 -33.71
C SER A 16 -25.54 -29.48 -34.38
N PRO A 17 -25.74 -28.38 -33.64
CA PRO A 17 -25.77 -27.07 -34.28
C PRO A 17 -24.39 -26.80 -34.87
N GLY A 18 -24.33 -26.60 -36.18
CA GLY A 18 -23.10 -26.26 -36.90
C GLY A 18 -22.44 -24.99 -36.35
N PRO A 19 -21.14 -24.80 -36.62
CA PRO A 19 -20.43 -23.60 -36.17
C PRO A 19 -21.08 -22.34 -36.77
N PRO A 20 -21.19 -21.24 -36.00
CA PRO A 20 -21.78 -20.02 -36.51
C PRO A 20 -20.97 -19.51 -37.70
N THR A 21 -21.65 -19.37 -38.83
CA THR A 21 -21.13 -18.70 -40.03
C THR A 21 -20.61 -17.32 -39.61
N ALA A 22 -19.31 -17.09 -39.78
CA ALA A 22 -18.66 -15.83 -39.48
C ALA A 22 -19.33 -14.72 -40.30
N ARG A 23 -20.17 -13.92 -39.64
CA ARG A 23 -20.72 -12.70 -40.19
C ARG A 23 -19.53 -11.75 -40.40
N LEU A 24 -19.17 -11.52 -41.66
CA LEU A 24 -18.15 -10.55 -42.04
C LEU A 24 -18.58 -9.17 -41.53
N GLU A 25 -17.99 -8.72 -40.43
CA GLU A 25 -18.08 -7.33 -40.00
C GLU A 25 -17.47 -6.45 -41.10
N PRO A 26 -18.16 -5.39 -41.57
CA PRO A 26 -17.55 -4.43 -42.47
C PRO A 26 -16.39 -3.75 -41.73
N ARG A 27 -15.17 -3.99 -42.19
CA ARG A 27 -13.96 -3.31 -41.70
C ARG A 27 -14.16 -1.80 -41.85
N LEU A 28 -14.21 -1.10 -40.71
CA LEU A 28 -14.13 0.36 -40.71
C LEU A 28 -12.86 0.79 -41.48
N PRO A 29 -12.95 1.83 -42.34
CA PRO A 29 -11.78 2.29 -43.08
C PRO A 29 -10.72 2.78 -42.10
N THR A 30 -9.54 2.16 -42.16
CA THR A 30 -8.34 2.60 -41.47
C THR A 30 -8.04 4.01 -41.97
N ARG A 31 -8.30 5.02 -41.13
CA ARG A 31 -7.78 6.37 -41.36
C ARG A 31 -6.27 6.28 -41.21
N GLU A 32 -5.57 6.23 -42.34
CA GLU A 32 -4.14 6.45 -42.41
C GLU A 32 -3.85 7.85 -41.87
N PHE A 33 -3.20 7.91 -40.71
CA PHE A 33 -2.63 9.16 -40.22
C PHE A 33 -1.38 9.46 -41.04
N PRO A 34 -1.25 10.65 -41.66
CA PRO A 34 -0.01 11.03 -42.33
C PRO A 34 1.12 11.13 -41.29
N PRO A 35 2.37 10.72 -41.64
CA PRO A 35 3.49 10.81 -40.73
C PRO A 35 3.77 12.28 -40.39
N ALA A 36 3.98 12.56 -39.10
CA ALA A 36 4.30 13.88 -38.59
C ALA A 36 5.56 14.41 -39.28
N ALA A 37 5.42 15.52 -40.00
CA ALA A 37 6.55 16.27 -40.53
C ALA A 37 7.40 16.79 -39.38
N GLU A 38 8.64 16.33 -39.30
CA GLU A 38 9.68 16.86 -38.43
C GLU A 38 10.04 18.29 -38.86
N THR A 39 9.37 19.30 -38.31
CA THR A 39 9.90 20.66 -38.37
C THR A 39 11.04 20.78 -37.37
N ARG A 40 12.27 20.59 -37.87
CA ARG A 40 13.50 21.06 -37.22
C ARG A 40 13.42 22.59 -37.10
N ILE A 41 13.00 23.10 -35.95
CA ILE A 41 13.17 24.51 -35.61
C ILE A 41 14.59 24.65 -35.07
N THR A 42 15.51 25.00 -35.97
CA THR A 42 16.81 25.56 -35.62
C THR A 42 16.56 26.97 -35.07
N ALA A 43 16.59 27.14 -33.76
CA ALA A 43 16.54 28.46 -33.13
C ALA A 43 17.92 28.78 -32.53
N GLU A 44 18.67 29.60 -33.25
CA GLU A 44 19.88 30.24 -32.76
C GLU A 44 19.56 31.17 -31.57
N PRO A 45 20.41 31.25 -30.53
CA PRO A 45 20.21 32.21 -29.45
C PRO A 45 20.65 33.62 -29.90
N LYS A 46 19.68 34.48 -30.23
CA LYS A 46 19.93 35.92 -30.38
C LYS A 46 20.22 36.55 -29.02
N ILE A 47 21.47 36.90 -28.82
CA ILE A 47 21.99 37.76 -27.74
C ILE A 47 21.49 39.19 -28.01
N LEU A 48 20.77 39.78 -27.06
CA LEU A 48 20.48 41.22 -27.04
C LEU A 48 21.42 41.91 -26.06
N PRO A 49 22.19 42.94 -26.48
CA PRO A 49 23.07 43.68 -25.59
C PRO A 49 22.37 44.90 -24.96
N GLY A 50 22.69 45.14 -23.69
CA GLY A 50 22.84 46.49 -23.11
C GLY A 50 21.60 47.20 -22.59
N PHE A 51 21.49 47.36 -21.27
CA PHE A 51 21.22 48.65 -20.60
C PHE A 51 21.83 48.64 -19.19
N PRO A 52 22.36 49.77 -18.68
CA PRO A 52 23.39 49.80 -17.64
C PRO A 52 22.86 49.98 -16.21
N ALA A 53 23.68 49.49 -15.27
CA ALA A 53 23.90 49.93 -13.90
C ALA A 53 22.82 50.75 -13.16
N LEU A 54 22.26 50.16 -12.10
CA LEU A 54 21.94 50.90 -10.88
C LEU A 54 22.27 50.06 -9.63
N ARG A 55 23.54 50.15 -9.20
CA ARG A 55 23.94 49.91 -7.82
C ARG A 55 23.27 50.98 -6.95
N ARG A 56 22.37 50.59 -6.03
CA ARG A 56 22.12 51.36 -4.79
C ARG A 56 21.66 50.45 -3.65
N ARG A 57 22.61 50.26 -2.71
CA ARG A 57 22.46 50.19 -1.25
C ARG A 57 21.60 49.07 -0.65
N PHE A 58 22.32 48.05 -0.19
CA PHE A 58 22.03 47.32 1.05
C PHE A 58 21.81 48.30 2.23
N ARG A 59 20.67 48.18 2.91
CA ARG A 59 20.55 48.32 4.36
C ARG A 59 19.18 47.81 4.83
N GLY A 60 19.20 46.84 5.74
CA GLY A 60 18.12 46.59 6.69
C GLY A 60 17.01 45.63 6.26
N LEU A 61 17.25 44.32 6.36
CA LEU A 61 16.18 43.35 6.64
C LEU A 61 16.76 42.14 7.39
N SER A 62 17.35 42.43 8.55
CA SER A 62 17.46 41.44 9.61
C SER A 62 16.11 41.39 10.35
N ARG A 63 15.64 40.16 10.61
CA ARG A 63 14.46 39.76 11.41
C ARG A 63 13.13 39.59 10.63
N LEU A 64 12.99 38.44 9.99
CA LEU A 64 11.71 37.74 9.87
C LEU A 64 11.87 36.31 10.42
N PRO A 65 10.96 35.84 11.30
CA PRO A 65 11.11 34.55 11.97
C PRO A 65 10.89 33.38 11.00
N PRO A 66 11.58 32.24 11.18
CA PRO A 66 11.31 31.05 10.38
C PRO A 66 9.92 30.52 10.73
N ARG A 67 9.00 30.59 9.77
CA ARG A 67 7.69 29.93 9.85
C ARG A 67 7.92 28.43 10.05
N LEU A 68 7.58 27.96 11.25
CA LEU A 68 7.43 26.55 11.62
C LEU A 68 6.48 25.88 10.61
N ARG A 69 7.07 25.25 9.59
CA ARG A 69 6.34 24.36 8.68
C ARG A 69 6.29 22.98 9.33
N GLY A 70 5.47 22.87 10.37
CA GLY A 70 5.00 21.59 10.89
C GLY A 70 4.09 20.92 9.86
N SER A 71 4.67 20.24 8.88
CA SER A 71 3.95 19.27 8.06
C SER A 71 4.42 17.88 8.48
N SER A 72 3.75 17.31 9.49
CA SER A 72 3.66 15.86 9.69
C SER A 72 2.80 15.25 8.58
N GLY A 73 3.21 15.45 7.33
CA GLY A 73 2.68 14.76 6.17
C GLY A 73 3.56 13.55 5.93
N PHE A 74 3.04 12.36 6.20
CA PHE A 74 3.57 11.10 5.68
C PHE A 74 3.55 11.16 4.14
N SER A 75 4.56 11.80 3.58
CA SER A 75 4.97 11.60 2.21
C SER A 75 5.86 10.37 2.24
N THR A 76 5.50 9.34 1.50
CA THR A 76 6.44 8.30 1.09
C THR A 76 7.52 8.96 0.21
N ARG A 77 8.40 9.77 0.79
CA ARG A 77 9.73 9.94 0.22
C ARG A 77 10.36 8.58 0.38
N ALA A 78 10.52 7.90 -0.75
CA ALA A 78 11.38 6.74 -0.84
C ALA A 78 12.66 7.07 -0.06
N ILE A 79 13.07 6.16 0.82
CA ILE A 79 14.40 6.23 1.42
C ILE A 79 15.37 6.34 0.23
N PRO A 80 16.24 7.37 0.19
CA PRO A 80 17.19 7.51 -0.90
C PRO A 80 18.00 6.22 -1.01
N ALA A 81 18.33 5.81 -2.24
CA ALA A 81 18.96 4.53 -2.56
C ALA A 81 20.33 4.28 -1.89
N SER A 82 20.78 5.19 -1.03
CA SER A 82 22.06 5.21 -0.33
C SER A 82 21.98 4.87 1.17
N SER A 83 20.81 4.57 1.74
CA SER A 83 20.74 4.13 3.14
C SER A 83 21.25 2.69 3.30
N PRO A 84 22.11 2.38 4.29
CA PRO A 84 22.51 1.01 4.54
C PRO A 84 21.28 0.14 4.87
N PRO A 85 21.23 -1.10 4.36
CA PRO A 85 20.13 -2.01 4.68
C PRO A 85 20.11 -2.24 6.19
N PRO A 86 18.92 -2.23 6.82
CA PRO A 86 18.80 -2.45 8.25
C PRO A 86 19.30 -3.86 8.62
N PRO A 87 19.83 -4.04 9.85
CA PRO A 87 20.31 -5.34 10.30
C PRO A 87 19.18 -6.37 10.23
N GLY A 88 19.43 -7.51 9.57
CA GLY A 88 18.45 -8.58 9.34
C GLY A 88 17.72 -8.54 7.98
N PHE A 89 17.93 -7.50 7.17
CA PHE A 89 17.33 -7.35 5.85
C PHE A 89 17.70 -8.47 4.85
N ASN A 90 18.94 -8.96 4.92
CA ASN A 90 19.43 -10.02 4.03
C ASN A 90 18.76 -11.38 4.32
N GLU A 91 18.35 -11.64 5.57
CA GLU A 91 17.63 -12.87 5.92
C GLU A 91 16.17 -12.82 5.50
N LEU A 92 15.50 -11.67 5.71
CA LEU A 92 14.13 -11.46 5.24
C LEU A 92 14.01 -11.54 3.72
N SER A 93 14.94 -10.91 3.01
CA SER A 93 14.95 -10.94 1.55
C SER A 93 15.25 -12.32 0.99
N ARG A 94 16.07 -13.14 1.67
CA ARG A 94 16.24 -14.56 1.32
C ARG A 94 14.98 -15.37 1.56
N TYR A 95 14.32 -15.21 2.71
CA TYR A 95 13.09 -15.95 3.04
C TYR A 95 11.90 -15.56 2.14
N LEU A 96 11.65 -14.26 1.98
CA LEU A 96 10.58 -13.77 1.10
C LEU A 96 10.93 -13.95 -0.38
N GLY A 97 12.20 -13.84 -0.76
CA GLY A 97 12.69 -14.09 -2.12
C GLY A 97 12.55 -15.55 -2.53
N LEU A 98 12.88 -16.50 -1.63
CA LEU A 98 12.60 -17.92 -1.83
C LEU A 98 11.09 -18.19 -1.94
N PHE A 99 10.27 -17.55 -1.08
CA PHE A 99 8.82 -17.73 -1.08
C PHE A 99 8.12 -17.13 -2.33
N LEU A 100 8.69 -16.07 -2.92
CA LEU A 100 8.15 -15.39 -4.11
C LEU A 100 8.89 -15.75 -5.41
N GLY A 101 9.85 -16.69 -5.38
CA GLY A 101 10.63 -17.11 -6.55
C GLY A 101 11.55 -16.03 -7.14
N LEU A 102 11.86 -14.98 -6.38
CA LEU A 102 12.69 -13.84 -6.80
C LEU A 102 14.11 -14.00 -6.24
N LEU A 103 14.99 -14.60 -7.02
CA LEU A 103 16.43 -14.69 -6.74
C LEU A 103 17.18 -13.51 -7.40
N GLY A 104 17.78 -12.63 -6.58
CA GLY A 104 18.78 -11.67 -7.07
C GLY A 104 18.80 -10.30 -6.39
N SER A 105 19.80 -9.50 -6.75
CA SER A 105 20.06 -8.13 -6.25
C SER A 105 18.94 -7.11 -6.55
N ALA A 106 18.04 -7.43 -7.50
CA ALA A 106 16.79 -6.68 -7.73
C ALA A 106 15.79 -6.84 -6.57
N ALA A 107 15.78 -8.00 -5.90
CA ALA A 107 14.93 -8.25 -4.74
C ALA A 107 15.30 -7.29 -3.61
N ALA A 108 16.58 -7.11 -3.29
CA ALA A 108 17.04 -6.17 -2.26
C ALA A 108 16.59 -4.72 -2.53
N ARG A 109 16.60 -4.28 -3.79
CA ARG A 109 16.19 -2.92 -4.18
C ARG A 109 14.68 -2.70 -4.06
N LEU A 110 13.88 -3.74 -4.31
CA LEU A 110 12.42 -3.72 -4.11
C LEU A 110 12.04 -3.88 -2.63
N PHE A 111 12.68 -4.80 -1.91
CA PHE A 111 12.43 -5.06 -0.49
C PHE A 111 12.85 -3.91 0.42
N GLY A 112 13.84 -3.09 0.03
CA GLY A 112 14.28 -1.93 0.84
C GLY A 112 13.19 -0.87 1.02
N ARG A 113 12.22 -0.78 0.09
CA ARG A 113 11.02 0.08 0.24
C ARG A 113 9.90 -0.59 1.05
N LEU A 114 10.01 -1.89 1.27
CA LEU A 114 8.96 -2.72 1.85
C LEU A 114 9.27 -3.13 3.29
N TYR A 115 10.39 -2.71 3.86
CA TYR A 115 10.75 -3.02 5.25
C TYR A 115 10.98 -1.73 6.04
N LYS A 116 10.46 -1.68 7.26
CA LYS A 116 10.72 -0.58 8.20
C LYS A 116 10.79 -1.09 9.63
N GLU A 117 11.91 -0.85 10.29
CA GLU A 117 12.04 -1.06 11.74
C GLU A 117 11.59 0.20 12.48
N ILE A 118 10.80 0.01 13.54
CA ILE A 118 10.25 1.08 14.35
C ILE A 118 10.47 0.77 15.83
N GLU A 119 10.90 1.78 16.58
CA GLU A 119 10.93 1.72 18.04
C GLU A 119 9.53 1.93 18.61
N VAL A 120 9.11 0.98 19.44
CA VAL A 120 7.82 0.97 20.12
C VAL A 120 8.04 1.20 21.62
N GLY A 121 6.98 1.55 22.35
CA GLY A 121 7.03 1.74 23.79
C GLY A 121 7.61 0.52 24.52
N GLY A 122 8.27 0.77 25.65
CA GLY A 122 8.92 -0.28 26.43
C GLY A 122 10.29 -0.73 25.90
N GLY A 123 10.97 0.08 25.07
CA GLY A 123 12.32 -0.21 24.57
C GLY A 123 12.40 -1.33 23.52
N ARG A 124 11.25 -1.86 23.09
CA ARG A 124 11.15 -2.92 22.09
C ARG A 124 11.15 -2.35 20.68
N LYS A 125 11.77 -3.06 19.75
CA LYS A 125 11.73 -2.74 18.31
C LYS A 125 10.74 -3.66 17.61
N ALA A 126 9.92 -3.07 16.75
CA ALA A 126 8.99 -3.79 15.90
C ALA A 126 9.38 -3.65 14.44
N ILE A 127 9.12 -4.71 13.69
CA ILE A 127 9.41 -4.82 12.28
C ILE A 127 8.11 -4.71 11.50
N ILE A 128 8.07 -3.79 10.54
CA ILE A 128 6.94 -3.62 9.62
C ILE A 128 7.37 -4.07 8.24
N ILE A 129 6.60 -5.00 7.68
CA ILE A 129 6.76 -5.47 6.31
C ILE A 129 5.56 -4.96 5.50
N PHE A 130 5.83 -4.08 4.54
CA PHE A 130 4.85 -3.61 3.59
C PHE A 130 4.61 -4.66 2.51
N VAL A 131 3.34 -5.03 2.31
CA VAL A 131 2.92 -6.01 1.30
C VAL A 131 2.08 -5.29 0.24
N PRO A 132 2.29 -5.51 -1.06
CA PRO A 132 1.40 -4.99 -2.09
C PRO A 132 -0.05 -5.45 -1.86
N VAL A 133 -1.02 -4.53 -1.96
CA VAL A 133 -2.46 -4.81 -1.70
C VAL A 133 -3.01 -6.05 -2.41
N PRO A 134 -2.66 -6.35 -3.69
CA PRO A 134 -3.16 -7.55 -4.35
C PRO A 134 -2.69 -8.87 -3.71
N GLN A 135 -1.51 -8.87 -3.09
CA GLN A 135 -0.90 -10.06 -2.49
C GLN A 135 -1.30 -10.27 -1.03
N LEU A 136 -1.85 -9.24 -0.37
CA LEU A 136 -2.22 -9.22 1.04
C LEU A 136 -3.02 -10.47 1.46
N LYS A 137 -4.07 -10.83 0.70
CA LYS A 137 -4.92 -11.99 1.00
C LYS A 137 -4.18 -13.32 0.98
N SER A 138 -3.19 -13.47 0.10
CA SER A 138 -2.35 -14.67 0.04
C SER A 138 -1.42 -14.76 1.26
N PHE A 139 -0.87 -13.61 1.68
CA PHE A 139 -0.05 -13.54 2.89
C PHE A 139 -0.86 -13.84 4.15
N GLN A 140 -2.08 -13.31 4.28
CA GLN A 140 -2.95 -13.57 5.44
C GLN A 140 -3.17 -15.06 5.71
N LYS A 141 -3.32 -15.89 4.68
CA LYS A 141 -3.50 -17.35 4.84
C LYS A 141 -2.35 -18.04 5.58
N ILE A 142 -1.13 -17.53 5.42
CA ILE A 142 0.10 -18.15 5.92
C ILE A 142 0.72 -17.30 7.04
N GLN A 143 0.17 -16.10 7.27
CA GLN A 143 0.72 -15.08 8.15
C GLN A 143 0.96 -15.57 9.57
N VAL A 144 0.06 -16.38 10.15
CA VAL A 144 0.24 -16.89 11.52
C VAL A 144 1.52 -17.72 11.67
N ARG A 145 1.85 -18.54 10.67
CA ARG A 145 3.07 -19.37 10.67
C ARG A 145 4.30 -18.53 10.37
N LEU A 146 4.22 -17.68 9.35
CA LEU A 146 5.32 -16.80 8.94
C LEU A 146 5.73 -15.84 10.05
N VAL A 147 4.77 -15.19 10.73
CA VAL A 147 5.08 -14.27 11.83
C VAL A 147 5.84 -14.99 12.93
N ARG A 148 5.43 -16.21 13.32
CA ARG A 148 6.12 -16.99 14.36
C ARG A 148 7.55 -17.35 13.97
N GLU A 149 7.77 -17.77 12.73
CA GLU A 149 9.12 -18.08 12.21
C GLU A 149 10.01 -16.84 12.17
N LEU A 150 9.46 -15.70 11.74
CA LEU A 150 10.19 -14.45 11.68
C LEU A 150 10.50 -13.93 13.09
N GLU A 151 9.54 -13.93 14.01
CA GLU A 151 9.76 -13.51 15.40
C GLU A 151 10.83 -14.35 16.10
N LYS A 152 10.89 -15.66 15.82
CA LYS A 152 11.95 -16.53 16.33
C LYS A 152 13.34 -16.14 15.80
N LYS A 153 13.43 -15.72 14.53
CA LYS A 153 14.70 -15.32 13.89
C LYS A 153 15.16 -13.93 14.27
N PHE A 154 14.22 -12.99 14.40
CA PHE A 154 14.49 -11.60 14.77
C PHE A 154 14.59 -11.40 16.29
N SER A 155 15.13 -12.39 17.01
CA SER A 155 15.40 -12.31 18.45
C SER A 155 14.17 -11.90 19.27
N GLY A 156 12.97 -12.34 18.89
CA GLY A 156 11.71 -12.02 19.58
C GLY A 156 11.14 -10.63 19.27
N LYS A 157 11.70 -9.88 18.31
CA LYS A 157 11.10 -8.61 17.84
C LYS A 157 9.75 -8.89 17.18
N HIS A 158 8.74 -8.09 17.51
CA HIS A 158 7.42 -8.24 16.93
C HIS A 158 7.40 -7.90 15.44
N VAL A 159 6.85 -8.79 14.62
CA VAL A 159 6.75 -8.61 13.16
C VAL A 159 5.28 -8.41 12.78
N VAL A 160 5.01 -7.35 12.02
CA VAL A 160 3.66 -7.01 11.55
C VAL A 160 3.66 -6.76 10.04
N PHE A 161 2.65 -7.29 9.36
CA PHE A 161 2.41 -7.07 7.94
C PHE A 161 1.41 -5.95 7.74
N ILE A 162 1.71 -5.01 6.84
CA ILE A 162 0.81 -3.89 6.51
C ILE A 162 0.74 -3.76 5.01
N ALA A 163 -0.43 -3.54 4.43
CA ALA A 163 -0.51 -3.32 3.00
C ALA A 163 0.07 -1.95 2.61
N GLN A 164 0.83 -1.93 1.52
CA GLN A 164 1.34 -0.70 0.91
C GLN A 164 0.20 0.05 0.22
N ARG A 165 -0.52 0.88 0.98
CA ARG A 165 -1.64 1.68 0.47
C ARG A 165 -1.20 3.09 0.08
N ARG A 166 -1.66 3.57 -1.09
CA ARG A 166 -1.43 4.94 -1.56
C ARG A 166 -2.57 5.86 -1.18
N ILE A 167 -2.29 6.89 -0.39
CA ILE A 167 -3.25 7.96 -0.07
C ILE A 167 -3.19 9.02 -1.17
N LEU A 168 -4.31 9.26 -1.86
CA LEU A 168 -4.43 10.42 -2.74
C LEU A 168 -4.77 11.66 -1.92
N PRO A 169 -4.30 12.87 -2.27
CA PRO A 169 -4.71 14.09 -1.58
C PRO A 169 -6.20 14.40 -1.80
N LYS A 170 -6.82 15.10 -0.85
CA LYS A 170 -8.20 15.60 -1.03
C LYS A 170 -8.19 16.65 -2.16
N PRO A 171 -9.04 16.52 -3.19
CA PRO A 171 -9.17 17.57 -4.19
C PRO A 171 -9.73 18.82 -3.50
N THR A 172 -9.00 19.92 -3.56
CA THR A 172 -9.43 21.25 -3.11
C THR A 172 -9.50 22.17 -4.31
N ARG A 173 -10.24 23.28 -4.22
CA ARG A 173 -10.40 24.24 -5.34
C ARG A 173 -9.06 24.74 -5.90
N LYS A 174 -8.02 24.79 -5.06
CA LYS A 174 -6.65 25.24 -5.39
C LYS A 174 -5.65 24.10 -5.60
N SER A 175 -6.10 22.84 -5.81
CA SER A 175 -5.14 21.74 -5.96
C SER A 175 -4.35 21.88 -7.26
N ARG A 176 -3.01 21.97 -7.14
CA ARG A 176 -2.08 22.08 -8.27
C ARG A 176 -2.26 20.96 -9.29
N THR A 177 -2.55 19.75 -8.82
CA THR A 177 -2.87 18.60 -9.66
C THR A 177 -4.39 18.46 -9.73
N LYS A 178 -5.00 18.94 -10.82
CA LYS A 178 -6.40 18.65 -11.13
C LYS A 178 -6.48 17.23 -11.68
N ASN A 179 -6.88 16.27 -10.85
CA ASN A 179 -7.15 14.93 -11.32
C ASN A 179 -8.40 14.96 -12.21
N LYS A 180 -8.28 14.51 -13.47
CA LYS A 180 -9.41 14.39 -14.40
C LYS A 180 -10.45 13.40 -13.90
N GLN A 181 -10.02 12.36 -13.18
CA GLN A 181 -10.87 11.31 -12.62
C GLN A 181 -11.21 11.59 -11.15
N LYS A 182 -12.43 11.21 -10.74
CA LYS A 182 -12.88 11.23 -9.34
C LYS A 182 -11.94 10.40 -8.45
N ARG A 183 -11.58 10.95 -7.27
CA ARG A 183 -10.82 10.22 -6.25
C ARG A 183 -11.66 9.02 -5.75
N PRO A 184 -11.15 7.77 -5.84
CA PRO A 184 -11.85 6.62 -5.29
C PRO A 184 -11.83 6.65 -3.74
N ARG A 185 -12.91 6.18 -3.12
CA ARG A 185 -13.06 6.14 -1.65
C ARG A 185 -11.97 5.31 -0.96
N SER A 186 -11.53 4.22 -1.57
CA SER A 186 -10.45 3.36 -1.08
C SER A 186 -9.09 4.05 -0.93
N ARG A 187 -8.85 5.15 -1.69
CA ARG A 187 -7.62 5.96 -1.59
C ARG A 187 -7.81 7.24 -0.78
N THR A 188 -8.79 7.23 0.13
CA THR A 188 -9.00 8.32 1.09
C THR A 188 -8.15 8.13 2.34
N LEU A 189 -7.79 9.22 3.02
CA LEU A 189 -6.99 9.14 4.26
C LEU A 189 -7.73 8.30 5.30
N THR A 190 -9.03 8.55 5.50
CA THR A 190 -9.85 7.81 6.46
C THR A 190 -9.91 6.33 6.12
N ALA A 191 -10.30 5.96 4.90
CA ALA A 191 -10.39 4.56 4.50
C ALA A 191 -9.05 3.82 4.59
N VAL A 192 -7.94 4.48 4.23
CA VAL A 192 -6.61 3.86 4.36
C VAL A 192 -6.22 3.69 5.84
N HIS A 193 -6.55 4.64 6.71
CA HIS A 193 -6.27 4.53 8.14
C HIS A 193 -7.10 3.45 8.83
N ASP A 194 -8.33 3.22 8.36
CA ASP A 194 -9.18 2.13 8.85
C ASP A 194 -8.64 0.78 8.38
N ALA A 195 -8.29 0.66 7.09
CA ALA A 195 -7.71 -0.57 6.55
C ALA A 195 -6.31 -0.90 7.11
N ILE A 196 -5.53 0.10 7.54
CA ILE A 196 -4.28 -0.15 8.27
C ILE A 196 -4.57 -0.76 9.65
N LEU A 197 -5.64 -0.36 10.35
CA LEU A 197 -5.99 -0.97 11.64
C LEU A 197 -6.33 -2.45 11.47
N GLU A 198 -7.10 -2.80 10.44
CA GLU A 198 -7.45 -4.18 10.12
C GLU A 198 -6.22 -5.06 9.87
N ASP A 199 -5.27 -4.58 9.06
CA ASP A 199 -4.04 -5.33 8.78
C ASP A 199 -3.18 -5.55 10.03
N LEU A 200 -3.12 -4.56 10.92
CA LEU A 200 -2.29 -4.61 12.12
C LEU A 200 -2.74 -5.72 13.08
N VAL A 201 -4.05 -5.93 13.21
CA VAL A 201 -4.61 -6.78 14.26
C VAL A 201 -4.85 -8.23 13.83
N PHE A 202 -4.56 -8.57 12.58
CA PHE A 202 -4.63 -9.95 12.09
C PHE A 202 -3.74 -10.88 12.96
N PRO A 203 -4.27 -12.00 13.50
CA PRO A 203 -5.46 -12.73 13.08
C PRO A 203 -6.78 -12.36 13.80
N SER A 204 -6.76 -11.44 14.77
CA SER A 204 -7.99 -10.99 15.43
C SER A 204 -8.76 -10.03 14.52
N GLU A 205 -10.08 -10.07 14.65
CA GLU A 205 -10.98 -9.18 13.92
C GLU A 205 -11.45 -8.03 14.84
N ILE A 206 -11.73 -6.88 14.22
CA ILE A 206 -12.25 -5.71 14.94
C ILE A 206 -13.76 -5.87 15.07
N VAL A 207 -14.23 -6.15 16.28
CA VAL A 207 -15.67 -6.24 16.60
C VAL A 207 -16.32 -4.86 16.62
N GLY A 208 -15.58 -3.85 17.08
CA GLY A 208 -16.11 -2.51 17.22
C GLY A 208 -15.04 -1.43 17.31
N LYS A 209 -15.45 -0.20 17.04
CA LYS A 209 -14.57 0.97 17.10
C LYS A 209 -15.31 2.13 17.75
N ARG A 210 -14.78 2.62 18.86
CA ARG A 210 -15.28 3.79 19.58
C ARG A 210 -14.25 4.90 19.52
N ILE A 211 -14.68 6.15 19.37
CA ILE A 211 -13.79 7.31 19.40
C ILE A 211 -14.19 8.14 20.59
N ARG A 212 -13.31 8.18 21.60
CA ARG A 212 -13.46 9.08 22.74
C ARG A 212 -12.83 10.43 22.38
N VAL A 213 -13.62 11.49 22.47
CA VAL A 213 -13.13 12.87 22.36
C VAL A 213 -12.94 13.40 23.78
N LYS A 214 -11.74 13.88 24.11
CA LYS A 214 -11.44 14.51 25.41
C LYS A 214 -11.88 15.98 25.39
N LEU A 215 -11.91 16.61 26.57
CA LEU A 215 -12.20 18.04 26.73
C LEU A 215 -11.20 18.91 25.94
N ASP A 216 -9.94 18.49 25.85
CA ASP A 216 -8.88 19.15 25.06
C ASP A 216 -9.08 19.02 23.53
N GLY A 217 -10.14 18.35 23.07
CA GLY A 217 -10.41 18.07 21.66
C GLY A 217 -9.58 16.92 21.07
N SER A 218 -8.63 16.37 21.82
CA SER A 218 -7.85 15.19 21.42
C SER A 218 -8.76 13.95 21.31
N ARG A 219 -8.45 13.08 20.34
CA ARG A 219 -9.25 11.89 20.04
C ARG A 219 -8.45 10.64 20.36
N LEU A 220 -9.02 9.77 21.18
CA LEU A 220 -8.52 8.43 21.44
C LEU A 220 -9.44 7.42 20.79
N ILE A 221 -8.88 6.60 19.91
CA ILE A 221 -9.62 5.52 19.26
C ILE A 221 -9.51 4.29 20.15
N LYS A 222 -10.64 3.77 20.62
CA LYS A 222 -10.75 2.48 21.31
C LYS A 222 -11.23 1.45 20.32
N VAL A 223 -10.38 0.48 20.01
CA VAL A 223 -10.67 -0.62 19.10
C VAL A 223 -10.98 -1.85 19.94
N HIS A 224 -12.16 -2.43 19.72
CA HIS A 224 -12.58 -3.65 20.38
C HIS A 224 -12.17 -4.83 19.50
N LEU A 225 -11.35 -5.71 20.04
CA LEU A 225 -10.89 -6.92 19.37
C LEU A 225 -11.72 -8.13 19.80
N ASP A 226 -11.76 -9.15 18.97
CA ASP A 226 -12.44 -10.39 19.32
C ASP A 226 -11.72 -11.12 20.48
N LYS A 227 -12.50 -11.55 21.47
CA LYS A 227 -12.03 -12.19 22.70
C LYS A 227 -11.47 -13.60 22.43
N ALA A 228 -11.96 -14.30 21.40
CA ALA A 228 -11.47 -15.65 21.07
C ALA A 228 -9.98 -15.68 20.70
N GLN A 229 -9.43 -14.58 20.18
CA GLN A 229 -8.03 -14.46 19.76
C GLN A 229 -7.14 -13.74 20.78
N GLN A 230 -7.64 -13.46 21.99
CA GLN A 230 -6.92 -12.69 23.01
C GLN A 230 -5.51 -13.23 23.28
N ASN A 231 -5.38 -14.54 23.53
CA ASN A 231 -4.10 -15.18 23.85
C ASN A 231 -3.00 -14.95 22.80
N ASN A 232 -3.39 -14.85 21.51
CA ASN A 232 -2.46 -14.68 20.40
C ASN A 232 -2.06 -13.21 20.17
N VAL A 233 -2.86 -12.26 20.61
CA VAL A 233 -2.76 -10.84 20.18
C VAL A 233 -2.42 -9.91 21.35
N GLU A 234 -2.76 -10.29 22.58
CA GLU A 234 -2.55 -9.49 23.80
C GLU A 234 -1.11 -9.01 23.98
N HIS A 235 -0.13 -9.89 23.79
CA HIS A 235 1.29 -9.55 23.90
C HIS A 235 1.80 -8.55 22.84
N LYS A 236 1.01 -8.27 21.80
CA LYS A 236 1.34 -7.32 20.71
C LYS A 236 0.55 -6.02 20.77
N VAL A 237 -0.41 -5.86 21.68
CA VAL A 237 -1.30 -4.68 21.77
C VAL A 237 -0.51 -3.38 21.88
N GLU A 238 0.51 -3.34 22.74
CA GLU A 238 1.40 -2.19 22.87
C GLU A 238 2.14 -1.88 21.55
N THR A 239 2.55 -2.92 20.84
CA THR A 239 3.22 -2.80 19.54
C THR A 239 2.30 -2.16 18.50
N PHE A 240 1.05 -2.61 18.41
CA PHE A 240 0.09 -2.07 17.45
C PHE A 240 -0.20 -0.59 17.70
N SER A 241 -0.34 -0.18 18.97
CA SER A 241 -0.58 1.22 19.32
C SER A 241 0.60 2.11 18.89
N GLY A 242 1.84 1.68 19.17
CA GLY A 242 3.05 2.39 18.78
C GLY A 242 3.23 2.47 17.27
N VAL A 243 3.04 1.36 16.56
CA VAL A 243 3.12 1.31 15.10
C VAL A 243 2.07 2.23 14.47
N TYR A 244 0.82 2.16 14.92
CA TYR A 244 -0.24 2.98 14.36
C TYR A 244 -0.01 4.47 14.61
N LYS A 245 0.46 4.84 15.81
CA LYS A 245 0.84 6.20 16.15
C LYS A 245 1.96 6.71 15.26
N LYS A 246 2.99 5.88 15.01
CA LYS A 246 4.11 6.26 14.15
C LYS A 246 3.71 6.39 12.68
N LEU A 247 2.78 5.59 12.18
CA LEU A 247 2.33 5.64 10.78
C LEU A 247 1.28 6.73 10.50
N THR A 248 0.38 6.98 11.45
CA THR A 248 -0.81 7.82 11.23
C THR A 248 -0.84 9.08 12.08
N GLY A 249 -0.04 9.15 13.14
CA GLY A 249 -0.07 10.24 14.12
C GLY A 249 -1.28 10.23 15.05
N LYS A 250 -2.06 9.13 15.08
CA LYS A 250 -3.26 9.00 15.93
C LYS A 250 -3.02 8.00 17.05
N ASP A 251 -3.53 8.32 18.23
CA ASP A 251 -3.49 7.42 19.39
C ASP A 251 -4.64 6.40 19.34
N VAL A 252 -4.30 5.13 19.57
CA VAL A 252 -5.22 4.00 19.57
C VAL A 252 -4.99 3.16 20.82
N ASN A 253 -6.07 2.73 21.44
CA ASN A 253 -6.09 1.71 22.48
C ASN A 253 -6.85 0.48 21.99
N PHE A 254 -6.34 -0.72 22.27
CA PHE A 254 -7.03 -1.97 21.95
C PHE A 254 -7.57 -2.59 23.24
N GLU A 255 -8.82 -3.01 23.22
CA GLU A 255 -9.54 -3.55 24.37
C GLU A 255 -10.26 -4.84 23.95
N PHE A 256 -10.34 -5.81 24.86
CA PHE A 256 -11.12 -7.04 24.66
C PHE A 256 -12.42 -6.90 25.47
N PRO A 257 -13.59 -6.74 24.83
CA PRO A 257 -14.86 -6.68 25.55
C PRO A 257 -15.19 -8.05 26.17
N GLU A 258 -15.74 -8.06 27.38
CA GLU A 258 -16.08 -9.31 28.07
C GLU A 258 -17.29 -10.04 27.45
N PHE A 259 -18.22 -9.28 26.86
CA PHE A 259 -19.47 -9.77 26.29
C PHE A 259 -19.49 -9.62 24.77
N GLN A 260 -19.77 -10.72 24.07
CA GLN A 260 -20.28 -10.72 22.70
C GLN A 260 -21.81 -10.55 22.83
N LEU A 261 -22.34 -9.41 22.35
CA LEU A 261 -23.79 -9.21 22.22
C LEU A 261 -24.30 -9.92 20.98
#